data_AF-A0A661N7M0-F1
#
_entry.id   AF-A0A661N7M0-F1
#
_cell.length_a   1.000
_cell.length_b   1.000
_cell.length_c   1.000
_cell.angle_alpha   90.00
_cell.angle_beta   90.00
_cell.angle_gamma   90.00
#
_symmetry.space_group_name_H-M   'P 1'
#
loop_
_entity.id
_entity.type
_entity.pdbx_description
1 polymer ?
#
loop_
_entity_poly.entity_id
_entity_poly.type
_entity_poly.pdbx_seq_one_letter_code
_entity_poly.pdbx_strand_id
1 'polypeptide(L)'
;MTRTALLASLLLAACTTPRTQIMVATDTDLSIPTEIDSIVIEVIGPDGTTQLANADVATLPAYLGVYHETGALGPVLVRAVGRRAGGDVVERRAQLDFQPERTVLLRMNLLASCVGVSCGAGETCTESGCASSLVDGTGLPDWAGMVPPLDGGGMDSSGDTSMDTSPPSDTSMDTSPPSDTSPDTPGDSSPPDSSADTSVDSALPDTGTCPGDSLPGGGCTDFARDPLNCGGAGAACTSTQVCSAGSCACRPGLTDDGAGGCVDLQSDPANCGAVGRVCANQCWDAFCLMNCGPNTSCLRACVDTESHTLNCGGCGIVCTASQVCADSACRDYTVGVGCTACPCATCPAGNNCCGYPGTSVVCVDGPCP
;
A
#
# COMPACT_ATOMS: atom_id res chain seq x y z
N MET A 1 -43.58 32.99 4.37
CA MET A 1 -42.34 32.72 5.12
C MET A 1 -41.93 31.29 4.83
N THR A 2 -41.24 31.09 3.71
CA THR A 2 -40.72 29.78 3.26
C THR A 2 -39.24 29.72 3.63
N ARG A 3 -38.88 28.86 4.58
CA ARG A 3 -37.49 28.60 4.98
C ARG A 3 -36.95 27.43 4.16
N THR A 4 -36.12 27.73 3.18
CA THR A 4 -35.30 26.78 2.45
C THR A 4 -34.18 26.30 3.38
N ALA A 5 -34.17 25.00 3.73
CA ALA A 5 -33.05 24.38 4.42
C ALA A 5 -32.00 23.98 3.38
N LEU A 6 -30.81 24.57 3.45
CA LEU A 6 -29.63 24.13 2.71
C LEU A 6 -29.25 22.72 3.18
N LEU A 7 -29.29 21.74 2.28
CA LEU A 7 -28.56 20.49 2.46
C LEU A 7 -27.07 20.78 2.31
N ALA A 8 -26.33 20.63 3.40
CA ALA A 8 -24.87 20.55 3.36
C ALA A 8 -24.48 19.16 2.84
N SER A 9 -24.11 19.10 1.56
CA SER A 9 -23.51 17.92 0.94
C SER A 9 -22.16 17.64 1.60
N LEU A 10 -22.10 16.61 2.43
CA LEU A 10 -20.87 16.07 3.01
C LEU A 10 -20.10 15.36 1.88
N LEU A 11 -19.14 16.06 1.27
CA LEU A 11 -18.14 15.43 0.41
C LEU A 11 -17.25 14.55 1.30
N LEU A 12 -17.36 13.23 1.15
CA LEU A 12 -16.35 12.28 1.59
C LEU A 12 -15.12 12.46 0.71
N ALA A 13 -14.29 13.46 1.04
CA ALA A 13 -12.90 13.42 0.63
C ALA A 13 -12.27 12.24 1.37
N ALA A 14 -11.66 11.31 0.65
CA ALA A 14 -10.71 10.37 1.22
C ALA A 14 -9.62 11.21 1.88
N CYS A 15 -9.69 11.37 3.20
CA CYS A 15 -8.71 12.14 3.96
C CYS A 15 -7.41 11.34 4.02
N THR A 16 -6.58 11.43 2.98
CA THR A 16 -5.15 11.34 3.21
C THR A 16 -4.80 12.59 4.01
N THR A 17 -4.79 12.50 5.34
CA THR A 17 -4.35 13.61 6.18
C THR A 17 -2.95 13.98 5.75
N PRO A 18 -2.72 15.22 5.31
CA PRO A 18 -1.40 15.65 4.90
C PRO A 18 -0.44 15.49 6.09
N ARG A 19 0.67 14.78 5.88
CA ARG A 19 1.62 14.49 6.97
C ARG A 19 2.66 15.58 7.04
N THR A 20 2.93 16.09 8.23
CA THR A 20 4.06 16.98 8.52
C THR A 20 5.36 16.17 8.43
N GLN A 21 6.02 16.23 7.27
CA GLN A 21 7.15 15.35 6.96
C GLN A 21 8.18 16.05 6.07
N ILE A 22 9.46 15.78 6.30
CA ILE A 22 10.55 16.13 5.38
C ILE A 22 11.04 14.85 4.74
N MET A 23 10.99 14.77 3.42
CA MET A 23 11.65 13.73 2.65
C MET A 23 13.03 14.22 2.23
N VAL A 24 14.08 13.66 2.84
CA VAL A 24 15.46 13.97 2.49
C VAL A 24 15.87 13.06 1.35
N ALA A 25 16.15 13.63 0.17
CA ALA A 25 16.68 12.93 -0.98
C ALA A 25 18.14 13.29 -1.18
N THR A 26 19.04 12.34 -0.94
CA THR A 26 20.47 12.52 -1.11
C THR A 26 20.93 11.79 -2.35
N ASP A 27 21.60 12.50 -3.23
CA ASP A 27 22.14 11.96 -4.48
C ASP A 27 23.58 12.40 -4.65
N THR A 28 24.31 11.81 -5.59
CA THR A 28 25.72 12.16 -5.80
C THR A 28 26.16 11.96 -7.24
N ASP A 29 27.14 12.75 -7.67
CA ASP A 29 27.91 12.58 -8.92
C ASP A 29 29.27 11.90 -8.66
N LEU A 30 29.55 11.49 -7.42
CA LEU A 30 30.73 10.70 -7.07
C LEU A 30 30.53 9.24 -7.46
N SER A 31 31.57 8.65 -8.03
CA SER A 31 31.57 7.25 -8.48
C SER A 31 31.48 6.28 -7.29
N ILE A 32 30.58 5.29 -7.39
CA ILE A 32 30.37 4.26 -6.37
C ILE A 32 30.84 2.89 -6.89
N PRO A 33 31.60 2.09 -6.12
CA PRO A 33 32.13 2.36 -4.77
C PRO A 33 33.50 3.05 -4.78
N THR A 34 33.94 3.58 -5.92
CA THR A 34 35.35 3.96 -6.14
C THR A 34 35.74 5.28 -5.54
N GLU A 35 34.81 6.18 -5.23
CA GLU A 35 35.04 7.49 -4.60
C GLU A 35 34.37 7.56 -3.22
N ILE A 36 33.13 7.06 -3.13
CA ILE A 36 32.41 6.80 -1.87
C ILE A 36 31.84 5.38 -1.87
N ASP A 37 31.72 4.78 -0.69
CA ASP A 37 31.15 3.44 -0.49
C ASP A 37 29.86 3.43 0.33
N SER A 38 29.47 4.58 0.91
CA SER A 38 28.28 4.73 1.73
C SER A 38 27.80 6.17 1.79
N ILE A 39 26.50 6.36 1.98
CA ILE A 39 25.90 7.67 2.31
C ILE A 39 25.27 7.58 3.70
N VAL A 40 25.61 8.54 4.56
CA VAL A 40 25.05 8.70 5.89
C VAL A 40 24.23 9.97 5.94
N ILE A 41 22.97 9.86 6.34
CA ILE A 41 22.09 10.99 6.58
C ILE A 41 21.83 11.05 8.08
N GLU A 42 22.28 12.14 8.69
CA GLU A 42 22.08 12.46 10.10
C GLU A 42 21.06 13.59 10.22
N VAL A 43 20.05 13.40 11.06
CA VAL A 43 19.00 14.38 11.30
C VAL A 43 18.91 14.64 12.79
N ILE A 44 19.04 15.90 13.20
CA ILE A 44 18.91 16.32 14.59
C ILE A 44 17.63 17.15 14.71
N GLY A 45 16.70 16.67 15.52
CA GLY A 45 15.42 17.34 15.79
C GLY A 45 15.56 18.54 16.75
N PRO A 46 14.50 19.35 16.90
CA PRO A 46 14.50 20.52 17.79
C PRO A 46 14.67 20.17 19.28
N ASP A 47 14.33 18.95 19.64
CA ASP A 47 14.50 18.36 20.98
C ASP A 47 15.91 17.80 21.22
N GLY A 48 16.79 17.87 20.22
CA GLY A 48 18.15 17.33 20.25
C GLY A 48 18.22 15.83 19.97
N THR A 49 17.10 15.16 19.67
CA THR A 49 17.13 13.75 19.27
C THR A 49 17.82 13.62 17.92
N THR A 50 18.69 12.61 17.80
CA THR A 50 19.43 12.35 16.56
C THR A 50 18.91 11.07 15.93
N GLN A 51 18.50 11.16 14.67
CA GLN A 51 18.19 10.03 13.83
C GLN A 51 19.32 9.85 12.81
N LEU A 52 19.85 8.63 12.73
CA LEU A 52 20.91 8.27 11.79
C LEU A 52 20.36 7.25 10.81
N ALA A 53 20.60 7.48 9.53
CA ALA A 53 20.27 6.56 8.48
C ALA A 53 21.52 6.31 7.62
N ASN A 54 21.83 5.04 7.37
CA ASN A 54 22.91 4.63 6.48
C ASN A 54 22.28 3.96 5.27
N ALA A 55 22.62 4.42 4.07
CA ALA A 55 22.25 3.75 2.84
C ALA A 55 23.47 3.12 2.18
N ASP A 56 23.30 1.86 1.77
CA ASP A 56 24.09 1.29 0.71
C ASP A 56 23.82 2.07 -0.58
N VAL A 57 24.88 2.60 -1.17
CA VAL A 57 24.88 3.47 -2.36
C VAL A 57 24.45 2.77 -3.66
N ALA A 58 24.01 1.52 -3.58
CA ALA A 58 23.55 0.73 -4.72
C ALA A 58 22.20 1.20 -5.30
N THR A 59 21.43 1.99 -4.56
CA THR A 59 20.13 2.55 -5.01
C THR A 59 20.06 4.04 -4.70
N LEU A 60 20.56 4.86 -5.62
CA LEU A 60 20.42 6.32 -5.59
C LEU A 60 19.15 6.77 -6.35
N PRO A 61 18.53 7.89 -5.93
CA PRO A 61 18.84 8.67 -4.74
C PRO A 61 18.51 7.93 -3.43
N ALA A 62 19.29 8.22 -2.40
CA ALA A 62 19.09 7.70 -1.06
C ALA A 62 18.01 8.53 -0.33
N TYR A 63 16.94 7.89 0.15
CA TYR A 63 15.81 8.57 0.78
C TYR A 63 15.71 8.31 2.28
N LEU A 64 15.52 9.39 3.06
CA LEU A 64 15.19 9.34 4.47
C LEU A 64 13.94 10.19 4.73
N GLY A 65 12.86 9.53 5.13
CA GLY A 65 11.66 10.22 5.65
C GLY A 65 11.87 10.61 7.12
N VAL A 66 11.65 11.88 7.43
CA VAL A 66 11.68 12.42 8.80
C VAL A 66 10.28 12.94 9.14
N TYR A 67 9.72 12.48 10.24
CA TYR A 67 8.34 12.74 10.63
C TYR A 67 8.29 13.60 11.88
N HIS A 68 7.32 14.52 11.91
CA HIS A 68 6.99 15.26 13.12
C HIS A 68 5.77 14.63 13.78
N GLU A 69 5.93 14.23 15.04
CA GLU A 69 4.82 13.71 15.85
C GLU A 69 4.27 14.79 16.78
N THR A 70 5.14 15.40 17.59
CA THR A 70 4.79 16.40 18.60
C THR A 70 5.94 17.38 18.85
N GLY A 71 5.68 18.48 19.55
CA GLY A 71 6.71 19.43 19.98
C GLY A 71 6.98 20.55 18.97
N ALA A 72 8.14 21.19 19.08
CA ALA A 72 8.54 22.27 18.18
C ALA A 72 8.75 21.75 16.75
N LEU A 73 8.43 22.58 15.76
CA LEU A 73 8.59 22.23 14.34
C LEU A 73 10.00 22.47 13.81
N GLY A 74 10.86 23.10 14.59
CA GLY A 74 12.19 23.47 14.15
C GLY A 74 13.04 24.10 15.25
N PRO A 75 14.35 24.25 15.02
CA PRO A 75 15.02 23.88 13.77
C PRO A 75 15.31 22.37 13.68
N VAL A 76 15.14 21.80 12.49
CA VAL A 76 15.64 20.47 12.12
C VAL A 76 16.98 20.66 11.40
N LEU A 77 18.03 19.99 11.87
CA LEU A 77 19.34 19.99 11.22
C LEU A 77 19.51 18.70 10.45
N VAL A 78 19.81 18.80 9.16
CA VAL A 78 20.05 17.66 8.28
C VAL A 78 21.47 17.72 7.76
N ARG A 79 22.21 16.62 7.92
CA ARG A 79 23.60 16.46 7.50
C ARG A 79 23.72 15.20 6.66
N ALA A 80 23.99 15.38 5.37
CA ALA A 80 24.27 14.28 4.45
C ALA A 80 25.78 14.18 4.23
N VAL A 81 26.32 12.96 4.32
CA VAL A 81 27.76 12.69 4.23
C VAL A 81 28.02 11.54 3.28
N GLY A 82 28.87 11.76 2.30
CA GLY A 82 29.45 10.71 1.47
C GLY A 82 30.70 10.18 2.16
N ARG A 83 30.76 8.87 2.40
CA ARG A 83 31.84 8.22 3.14
C ARG A 83 32.64 7.24 2.29
N ARG A 84 33.90 7.07 2.66
CA ARG A 84 34.79 6.05 2.08
C ARG A 84 35.69 5.47 3.16
N ALA A 85 35.71 4.15 3.28
CA ALA A 85 36.54 3.42 4.25
C ALA A 85 36.41 3.98 5.68
N GLY A 86 35.21 4.46 6.04
CA GLY A 86 34.89 5.06 7.33
C GLY A 86 35.26 6.55 7.50
N GLY A 87 35.86 7.20 6.50
CA GLY A 87 36.15 8.64 6.50
C GLY A 87 35.11 9.47 5.74
N ASP A 88 34.91 10.72 6.16
CA ASP A 88 34.03 11.70 5.48
C ASP A 88 34.76 12.26 4.24
N VAL A 89 34.14 12.13 3.06
CA VAL A 89 34.70 12.61 1.78
C VAL A 89 34.08 13.92 1.36
N VAL A 90 32.76 14.03 1.52
CA VAL A 90 31.96 15.22 1.17
C VAL A 90 30.79 15.33 2.14
N GLU A 91 30.42 16.56 2.49
CA GLU A 91 29.34 16.86 3.42
C GLU A 91 28.45 17.97 2.86
N ARG A 92 27.13 17.82 3.06
CA ARG A 92 26.16 18.90 2.87
C ARG A 92 25.27 19.03 4.09
N ARG A 93 25.01 20.27 4.52
CA ARG A 93 24.18 20.61 5.69
C ARG A 93 22.99 21.47 5.30
N ALA A 94 21.85 21.21 5.92
CA ALA A 94 20.65 22.04 5.80
C ALA A 94 20.01 22.23 7.19
N GLN A 95 19.39 23.38 7.39
CA GLN A 95 18.62 23.71 8.57
C GLN A 95 17.28 24.30 8.12
N LEU A 96 16.18 23.69 8.54
CA LEU A 96 14.83 24.06 8.15
C LEU A 96 13.82 23.70 9.23
N ASP A 97 12.62 24.24 9.11
CA ASP A 97 11.48 23.90 9.96
C ASP A 97 10.53 22.97 9.20
N PHE A 98 9.91 22.04 9.93
CA PHE A 98 8.79 21.26 9.42
C PHE A 98 7.67 22.17 8.91
N GLN A 99 7.09 21.80 7.78
CA GLN A 99 5.93 22.48 7.21
C GLN A 99 4.66 21.75 7.66
N PRO A 100 3.80 22.37 8.49
CA PRO A 100 2.58 21.73 8.98
C PRO A 100 1.74 21.19 7.84
N GLU A 101 1.28 19.95 7.97
CA GLU A 101 0.38 19.33 6.99
C GLU A 101 0.98 19.30 5.58
N ARG A 102 2.31 19.22 5.46
CA ARG A 102 2.99 19.08 4.16
C ARG A 102 4.12 18.08 4.25
N THR A 103 4.19 17.24 3.21
CA THR A 103 5.34 16.40 2.93
C THR A 103 6.21 17.12 1.91
N VAL A 104 7.33 17.69 2.35
CA VAL A 104 8.22 18.49 1.49
C VAL A 104 9.47 17.71 1.11
N LEU A 105 9.99 17.97 -0.08
CA LEU A 105 11.24 17.39 -0.56
C LEU A 105 12.43 18.31 -0.24
N LEU A 106 13.36 17.81 0.56
CA LEU A 106 14.68 18.40 0.77
C LEU A 106 15.73 17.63 -0.05
N ARG A 107 16.19 18.21 -1.16
CA ARG A 107 17.25 17.62 -1.98
C ARG A 107 18.64 18.02 -1.46
N MET A 108 19.46 17.03 -1.17
CA MET A 108 20.79 17.16 -0.57
C MET A 108 21.85 16.49 -1.46
N ASN A 109 22.19 17.08 -2.61
CA ASN A 109 23.19 16.48 -3.50
C ASN A 109 24.60 16.61 -2.92
N LEU A 110 25.36 15.51 -2.93
CA LEU A 110 26.77 15.43 -2.58
C LEU A 110 27.60 15.48 -3.86
N LEU A 111 28.33 16.58 -4.05
CA LEU A 111 28.97 16.89 -5.33
C LEU A 111 30.49 16.66 -5.29
N ALA A 112 31.07 16.14 -6.37
CA ALA A 112 32.51 15.98 -6.55
C ALA A 112 33.24 17.32 -6.43
N SER A 113 32.62 18.40 -6.90
CA SER A 113 33.13 19.78 -6.77
C SER A 113 33.20 20.27 -5.32
N CYS A 114 32.51 19.62 -4.39
CA CYS A 114 32.49 19.94 -2.96
C CYS A 114 33.49 19.12 -2.13
N VAL A 115 34.22 18.17 -2.72
CA VAL A 115 35.22 17.37 -2.01
C VAL A 115 36.35 18.25 -1.50
N GLY A 116 36.58 18.23 -0.18
CA GLY A 116 37.60 19.06 0.48
C GLY A 116 37.26 20.55 0.58
N VAL A 117 36.07 20.98 0.17
CA VAL A 117 35.62 22.37 0.31
C VAL A 117 35.16 22.64 1.73
N SER A 118 35.69 23.69 2.35
CA SER A 118 35.28 24.16 3.69
C SER A 118 34.61 25.53 3.57
N CYS A 119 33.34 25.61 3.95
CA CYS A 119 32.57 26.86 3.93
C CYS A 119 32.55 27.57 5.29
N GLY A 120 32.09 28.82 5.32
CA GLY A 120 32.01 29.61 6.54
C GLY A 120 31.03 29.05 7.59
N ALA A 121 31.00 29.68 8.76
CA ALA A 121 30.04 29.33 9.80
C ALA A 121 28.60 29.55 9.31
N GLY A 122 27.75 28.53 9.38
CA GLY A 122 26.37 28.57 8.86
C GLY A 122 26.25 28.39 7.34
N GLU A 123 27.34 28.02 6.65
CA GLU A 123 27.32 27.74 5.22
C GLU A 123 27.62 26.26 4.92
N THR A 124 27.18 25.81 3.76
CA THR A 124 27.46 24.48 3.20
C THR A 124 27.86 24.61 1.74
N CYS A 125 28.62 23.64 1.22
CA CYS A 125 28.86 23.58 -0.21
C CYS A 125 27.59 23.08 -0.92
N THR A 126 27.24 23.74 -2.02
CA THR A 126 26.09 23.46 -2.89
C THR A 126 26.51 23.48 -4.35
N GLU A 127 25.54 23.31 -5.25
CA GLU A 127 25.70 23.44 -6.70
C GLU A 127 26.29 24.80 -7.13
N SER A 128 26.11 25.84 -6.32
CA SER A 128 26.62 27.20 -6.60
C SER A 128 27.83 27.60 -5.73
N GLY A 129 28.49 26.63 -5.08
CA GLY A 129 29.58 26.87 -4.13
C GLY A 129 29.07 27.03 -2.69
N CYS A 130 29.80 27.77 -1.85
CA CYS A 130 29.39 27.98 -0.46
C CYS A 130 28.15 28.88 -0.40
N ALA A 131 27.10 28.38 0.25
CA ALA A 131 25.85 29.09 0.47
C ALA A 131 25.32 28.80 1.88
N SER A 132 24.36 29.61 2.35
CA SER A 132 23.68 29.42 3.63
C SER A 132 23.15 27.98 3.76
N SER A 133 23.37 27.36 4.93
CA SER A 133 22.72 26.09 5.26
C SER A 133 21.26 26.28 5.69
N LEU A 134 20.81 27.51 5.96
CA LEU A 134 19.40 27.79 6.24
C LEU A 134 18.58 27.64 4.96
N VAL A 135 17.56 26.79 5.00
CA VAL A 135 16.63 26.51 3.90
C VAL A 135 15.23 26.97 4.29
N ASP A 136 14.60 27.77 3.44
CA ASP A 136 13.21 28.16 3.60
C ASP A 136 12.29 26.99 3.22
N GLY A 137 11.73 26.32 4.23
CA GLY A 137 10.84 25.19 4.06
C GLY A 137 9.55 25.51 3.29
N THR A 138 9.11 26.77 3.30
CA THR A 138 7.88 27.18 2.59
C THR A 138 8.05 27.10 1.06
N GLY A 139 9.27 27.36 0.58
CA GLY A 139 9.65 27.30 -0.84
C GLY A 139 10.00 25.91 -1.34
N LEU A 140 10.04 24.89 -0.47
CA LEU A 140 10.33 23.53 -0.89
C LEU A 140 9.15 22.91 -1.66
N PRO A 141 9.44 22.16 -2.75
CA PRO A 141 8.41 21.47 -3.49
C PRO A 141 7.77 20.38 -2.63
N ASP A 142 6.49 20.12 -2.87
CA ASP A 142 5.83 18.95 -2.30
C ASP A 142 6.50 17.68 -2.83
N TRP A 143 6.59 16.68 -1.96
CA TRP A 143 7.06 15.36 -2.33
C TRP A 143 6.05 14.70 -3.28
N ALA A 144 6.43 14.56 -4.54
CA ALA A 144 5.64 13.89 -5.57
C ALA A 144 6.07 12.43 -5.80
N GLY A 145 6.88 11.88 -4.89
CA GLY A 145 7.51 10.57 -5.06
C GLY A 145 8.91 10.66 -5.67
N MET A 146 9.20 9.80 -6.63
CA MET A 146 10.57 9.58 -7.12
C MET A 146 11.24 10.87 -7.63
N VAL A 147 12.48 11.07 -7.19
CA VAL A 147 13.32 12.17 -7.66
C VAL A 147 14.23 11.63 -8.76
N PRO A 148 14.32 12.30 -9.92
CA PRO A 148 15.24 11.91 -10.97
C PRO A 148 16.68 11.84 -10.43
N PRO A 149 17.44 10.77 -10.74
CA PRO A 149 18.85 10.70 -10.42
C PRO A 149 19.61 11.90 -11.00
N LEU A 150 20.62 12.36 -10.28
CA LEU A 150 21.53 13.42 -10.68
C LEU A 150 22.29 13.02 -11.95
N ASP A 151 22.62 11.73 -12.05
CA ASP A 151 23.21 11.09 -13.23
C ASP A 151 22.16 10.55 -14.20
N GLY A 152 21.08 11.30 -14.40
CA GLY A 152 20.21 11.12 -15.55
C GLY A 152 21.00 11.38 -16.83
N GLY A 153 21.73 10.36 -17.30
CA GLY A 153 22.33 10.33 -18.62
C GLY A 153 21.32 10.88 -19.61
N GLY A 154 21.76 11.85 -20.41
CA GLY A 154 20.91 12.53 -21.37
C GLY A 154 20.16 11.51 -22.21
N MET A 155 18.88 11.35 -21.92
CA MET A 155 17.90 11.08 -22.96
C MET A 155 17.53 12.46 -23.49
N ASP A 156 18.34 12.87 -24.46
CA ASP A 156 17.97 13.71 -25.58
C ASP A 156 16.51 13.46 -25.97
N SER A 157 15.62 14.19 -25.31
CA SER A 157 14.26 14.44 -25.76
C SER A 157 14.34 15.46 -26.89
N SER A 158 15.03 15.12 -27.97
CA SER A 158 14.69 15.65 -29.28
C SER A 158 13.34 15.08 -29.64
N GLY A 159 12.29 15.86 -29.40
CA GLY A 159 11.03 15.66 -30.06
C GLY A 159 11.25 15.73 -31.56
N ASP A 160 10.87 14.67 -32.26
CA ASP A 160 10.39 14.81 -33.61
C ASP A 160 9.05 14.08 -33.74
N THR A 161 8.04 14.90 -33.99
CA THR A 161 6.70 14.54 -34.37
C THR A 161 6.70 14.14 -35.85
N SER A 162 6.42 12.87 -36.17
CA SER A 162 5.63 12.56 -37.38
C SER A 162 5.26 11.08 -37.49
N MET A 163 3.93 10.88 -37.54
CA MET A 163 3.17 9.97 -38.40
C MET A 163 3.72 8.54 -38.63
N ASP A 164 2.98 7.52 -38.21
CA ASP A 164 2.08 6.88 -39.18
C ASP A 164 0.98 6.04 -38.51
N THR A 165 -0.25 6.32 -38.93
CA THR A 165 -1.46 5.58 -38.62
C THR A 165 -1.73 4.64 -39.78
N SER A 166 -1.67 3.32 -39.56
CA SER A 166 -2.42 2.33 -40.36
C SER A 166 -2.44 0.96 -39.65
N PRO A 167 -3.60 0.28 -39.61
CA PRO A 167 -3.75 -1.05 -39.01
C PRO A 167 -3.62 -2.18 -40.05
N PRO A 168 -3.15 -3.37 -39.68
CA PRO A 168 -3.53 -4.59 -40.38
C PRO A 168 -4.84 -5.10 -39.74
N SER A 169 -5.97 -5.02 -40.44
CA SER A 169 -6.47 -5.97 -41.44
C SER A 169 -6.83 -7.33 -40.84
N ASP A 170 -8.15 -7.54 -40.81
CA ASP A 170 -8.89 -8.77 -40.53
C ASP A 170 -8.24 -10.03 -41.08
N THR A 171 -8.18 -11.09 -40.26
CA THR A 171 -8.47 -12.44 -40.74
C THR A 171 -9.34 -13.16 -39.73
N SER A 172 -10.61 -13.29 -40.12
CA SER A 172 -11.59 -14.20 -39.58
C SER A 172 -11.20 -15.65 -39.90
N MET A 173 -11.22 -16.52 -38.91
CA MET A 173 -11.46 -17.95 -39.14
C MET A 173 -12.52 -18.45 -38.17
N ASP A 174 -13.71 -18.53 -38.75
CA ASP A 174 -14.89 -19.25 -38.33
C ASP A 174 -14.63 -20.75 -38.45
N THR A 175 -14.72 -21.50 -37.34
CA THR A 175 -15.04 -22.93 -37.40
C THR A 175 -15.91 -23.29 -36.19
N SER A 176 -17.20 -23.42 -36.48
CA SER A 176 -18.21 -24.05 -35.63
C SER A 176 -17.98 -25.58 -35.49
N PRO A 177 -18.60 -26.24 -34.49
CA PRO A 177 -18.17 -27.52 -33.95
C PRO A 177 -18.85 -28.73 -34.62
N PRO A 178 -18.41 -29.97 -34.34
CA PRO A 178 -19.29 -31.11 -34.42
C PRO A 178 -19.87 -31.44 -33.04
N SER A 179 -21.21 -31.44 -33.00
CA SER A 179 -22.02 -32.31 -32.17
C SER A 179 -21.64 -33.77 -32.39
N ASP A 180 -21.65 -34.61 -31.36
CA ASP A 180 -22.63 -35.70 -31.25
C ASP A 180 -22.31 -36.71 -30.12
N THR A 181 -23.39 -37.10 -29.43
CA THR A 181 -23.70 -38.42 -28.84
C THR A 181 -23.00 -38.91 -27.54
N SER A 182 -23.73 -38.76 -26.42
CA SER A 182 -24.33 -39.81 -25.53
C SER A 182 -23.83 -41.27 -25.62
N PRO A 183 -23.85 -42.10 -24.54
CA PRO A 183 -25.07 -42.30 -23.72
C PRO A 183 -24.94 -42.63 -22.21
N ASP A 184 -26.02 -42.26 -21.51
CA ASP A 184 -26.79 -43.00 -20.50
C ASP A 184 -26.10 -44.14 -19.71
N THR A 185 -26.10 -43.98 -18.39
CA THR A 185 -26.21 -45.09 -17.44
C THR A 185 -27.41 -44.84 -16.52
N PRO A 186 -28.37 -45.79 -16.40
CA PRO A 186 -29.49 -45.66 -15.48
C PRO A 186 -29.25 -46.42 -14.18
N GLY A 187 -29.71 -45.82 -13.08
CA GLY A 187 -30.26 -46.53 -11.93
C GLY A 187 -29.30 -46.85 -10.79
N ASP A 188 -29.49 -46.17 -9.67
CA ASP A 188 -29.89 -46.92 -8.48
C ASP A 188 -30.90 -46.11 -7.66
N SER A 189 -31.98 -46.80 -7.33
CA SER A 189 -33.12 -46.31 -6.57
C SER A 189 -33.06 -47.02 -5.24
N SER A 190 -32.91 -46.29 -4.14
CA SER A 190 -33.25 -46.81 -2.82
C SER A 190 -33.90 -45.72 -1.95
N PRO A 191 -34.95 -46.06 -1.19
CA PRO A 191 -35.88 -45.11 -0.58
C PRO A 191 -35.35 -44.55 0.76
N PRO A 192 -35.88 -43.41 1.24
CA PRO A 192 -35.49 -42.87 2.52
C PRO A 192 -36.18 -43.65 3.65
N ASP A 193 -35.39 -44.25 4.53
CA ASP A 193 -35.87 -44.81 5.77
C ASP A 193 -36.17 -43.66 6.74
N SER A 194 -37.42 -43.62 7.18
CA SER A 194 -37.96 -42.59 8.05
C SER A 194 -37.72 -42.99 9.49
N SER A 195 -36.77 -42.34 10.15
CA SER A 195 -36.73 -42.26 11.60
C SER A 195 -36.47 -40.82 12.00
N ALA A 196 -37.56 -40.14 12.30
CA ALA A 196 -37.59 -38.81 12.88
C ALA A 196 -36.91 -38.87 14.26
N ASP A 197 -35.81 -38.14 14.40
CA ASP A 197 -35.28 -37.76 15.71
C ASP A 197 -35.74 -36.34 16.01
N THR A 198 -36.63 -36.24 16.99
CA THR A 198 -37.30 -35.03 17.43
C THR A 198 -36.44 -34.31 18.48
N SER A 199 -35.72 -33.25 18.09
CA SER A 199 -35.46 -32.06 18.92
C SER A 199 -34.43 -31.13 18.28
N VAL A 200 -34.83 -29.96 17.76
CA VAL A 200 -34.78 -28.69 18.50
C VAL A 200 -35.52 -27.60 17.72
N ASP A 201 -36.28 -26.84 18.49
CA ASP A 201 -37.01 -25.63 18.18
C ASP A 201 -36.07 -24.48 17.81
N SER A 202 -36.19 -23.96 16.58
CA SER A 202 -36.16 -22.52 16.28
C SER A 202 -36.52 -22.29 14.82
N ALA A 203 -37.60 -21.56 14.60
CA ALA A 203 -38.20 -21.28 13.30
C ALA A 203 -37.23 -20.60 12.30
N LEU A 204 -36.92 -21.33 11.23
CA LEU A 204 -36.75 -20.79 9.88
C LEU A 204 -37.75 -21.54 8.98
N PRO A 205 -38.46 -20.87 8.06
CA PRO A 205 -39.41 -21.56 7.19
C PRO A 205 -38.66 -22.49 6.23
N ASP A 206 -39.00 -23.78 6.28
CA ASP A 206 -38.64 -24.83 5.31
C ASP A 206 -39.30 -24.58 3.95
N THR A 207 -38.90 -23.50 3.29
CA THR A 207 -38.87 -23.44 1.83
C THR A 207 -37.39 -23.37 1.50
N GLY A 208 -36.84 -24.41 0.86
CA GLY A 208 -35.42 -24.55 0.48
C GLY A 208 -34.92 -23.52 -0.54
N THR A 209 -35.25 -22.26 -0.30
CA THR A 209 -34.88 -21.10 -1.11
C THR A 209 -33.88 -20.32 -0.28
N CYS A 210 -32.59 -20.54 -0.56
CA CYS A 210 -31.57 -19.68 -0.01
C CYS A 210 -31.76 -18.25 -0.59
N PRO A 211 -31.63 -17.20 0.24
CA PRO A 211 -31.51 -15.83 -0.27
C PRO A 211 -30.27 -15.64 -1.18
N GLY A 212 -29.31 -16.55 -1.10
CA GLY A 212 -28.17 -16.71 -2.01
C GLY A 212 -28.06 -18.16 -2.53
N ASP A 213 -26.85 -18.66 -2.68
CA ASP A 213 -26.53 -19.98 -3.21
C ASP A 213 -26.51 -21.07 -2.12
N SER A 214 -26.94 -22.28 -2.47
CA SER A 214 -26.91 -23.44 -1.56
C SER A 214 -25.54 -24.13 -1.55
N LEU A 215 -24.98 -24.38 -0.37
CA LEU A 215 -23.75 -25.18 -0.22
C LEU A 215 -24.02 -26.69 -0.24
N PRO A 216 -23.09 -27.52 -0.74
CA PRO A 216 -23.13 -28.96 -0.55
C PRO A 216 -23.11 -29.29 0.95
N GLY A 217 -24.15 -29.96 1.45
CA GLY A 217 -24.29 -30.30 2.88
C GLY A 217 -25.26 -29.42 3.67
N GLY A 218 -25.90 -28.44 3.04
CA GLY A 218 -26.88 -27.54 3.67
C GLY A 218 -26.24 -26.24 4.15
N GLY A 219 -26.98 -25.14 4.02
CA GLY A 219 -26.51 -23.78 4.31
C GLY A 219 -26.58 -22.85 3.09
N CYS A 220 -26.65 -21.55 3.34
CA CYS A 220 -26.72 -20.53 2.30
C CYS A 220 -25.45 -19.67 2.31
N THR A 221 -24.90 -19.39 1.13
CA THR A 221 -23.80 -18.46 0.93
C THR A 221 -24.13 -17.49 -0.21
N ASP A 222 -23.28 -16.50 -0.47
CA ASP A 222 -23.34 -15.64 -1.65
C ASP A 222 -22.06 -15.88 -2.44
N PHE A 223 -22.10 -16.68 -3.51
CA PHE A 223 -20.91 -16.96 -4.31
C PHE A 223 -20.31 -15.70 -4.92
N ALA A 224 -21.05 -14.58 -4.98
CA ALA A 224 -20.49 -13.33 -5.46
C ALA A 224 -19.57 -12.63 -4.45
N ARG A 225 -19.59 -13.02 -3.16
CA ARG A 225 -18.94 -12.29 -2.07
C ARG A 225 -18.29 -13.16 -1.00
N ASP A 226 -18.60 -14.45 -0.94
CA ASP A 226 -18.00 -15.37 0.03
C ASP A 226 -16.58 -15.75 -0.39
N PRO A 227 -15.54 -15.35 0.37
CA PRO A 227 -14.16 -15.68 0.07
C PRO A 227 -13.84 -17.18 0.13
N LEU A 228 -14.69 -18.02 0.76
CA LEU A 228 -14.50 -19.47 0.80
C LEU A 228 -15.23 -20.20 -0.33
N ASN A 229 -16.12 -19.52 -1.06
CA ASN A 229 -16.97 -20.11 -2.10
C ASN A 229 -17.14 -19.16 -3.31
N CYS A 230 -16.06 -18.51 -3.75
CA CYS A 230 -16.14 -17.43 -4.71
C CYS A 230 -16.40 -17.93 -6.13
N GLY A 231 -17.58 -17.63 -6.67
CA GLY A 231 -18.05 -18.12 -7.98
C GLY A 231 -18.54 -19.56 -7.96
N GLY A 232 -18.44 -20.26 -6.82
CA GLY A 232 -18.90 -21.64 -6.68
C GLY A 232 -18.41 -22.30 -5.38
N ALA A 233 -19.04 -23.41 -5.01
CA ALA A 233 -18.70 -24.13 -3.79
C ALA A 233 -17.25 -24.60 -3.77
N GLY A 234 -16.51 -24.26 -2.70
CA GLY A 234 -15.11 -24.62 -2.51
C GLY A 234 -14.10 -23.83 -3.34
N ALA A 235 -14.54 -22.86 -4.16
CA ALA A 235 -13.66 -21.95 -4.89
C ALA A 235 -13.13 -20.85 -3.96
N ALA A 236 -12.25 -21.23 -3.02
CA ALA A 236 -11.74 -20.33 -2.00
C ALA A 236 -10.66 -19.37 -2.55
N CYS A 237 -10.76 -18.10 -2.18
CA CYS A 237 -9.75 -17.09 -2.40
C CYS A 237 -8.59 -17.25 -1.40
N THR A 238 -7.40 -16.82 -1.81
CA THR A 238 -6.23 -16.82 -0.93
C THR A 238 -6.30 -15.71 0.12
N SER A 239 -5.40 -15.73 1.12
CA SER A 239 -5.35 -14.71 2.17
C SER A 239 -5.03 -13.30 1.67
N THR A 240 -4.53 -13.15 0.44
CA THR A 240 -4.28 -11.85 -0.21
C THR A 240 -5.45 -11.40 -1.08
N GLN A 241 -6.53 -12.16 -1.12
CA GLN A 241 -7.67 -11.93 -2.00
C GLN A 241 -8.98 -11.78 -1.22
N VAL A 242 -9.97 -11.21 -1.90
CA VAL A 242 -11.38 -11.15 -1.49
C VAL A 242 -12.25 -11.67 -2.64
N CYS A 243 -13.44 -12.16 -2.33
CA CYS A 243 -14.41 -12.47 -3.37
C CYS A 243 -15.13 -11.20 -3.81
N SER A 244 -15.07 -10.90 -5.11
CA SER A 244 -15.73 -9.75 -5.70
C SER A 244 -16.44 -10.17 -6.98
N ALA A 245 -17.76 -10.04 -7.00
CA ALA A 245 -18.62 -10.41 -8.13
C ALA A 245 -18.40 -11.85 -8.64
N GLY A 246 -18.09 -12.78 -7.73
CA GLY A 246 -17.92 -14.20 -8.05
C GLY A 246 -16.54 -14.55 -8.60
N SER A 247 -15.56 -13.68 -8.43
CA SER A 247 -14.16 -13.96 -8.75
C SER A 247 -13.24 -13.45 -7.64
N CYS A 248 -12.16 -14.19 -7.38
CA CYS A 248 -11.15 -13.74 -6.44
C CYS A 248 -10.40 -12.56 -7.03
N ALA A 249 -10.38 -11.46 -6.30
CA ALA A 249 -9.65 -10.25 -6.64
C ALA A 249 -8.71 -9.88 -5.50
N CYS A 250 -7.65 -9.13 -5.80
CA CYS A 250 -6.73 -8.68 -4.76
C CYS A 250 -7.45 -7.87 -3.68
N ARG A 251 -7.05 -8.12 -2.43
CA ARG A 251 -7.45 -7.29 -1.30
C ARG A 251 -7.10 -5.83 -1.61
N PRO A 252 -7.96 -4.87 -1.27
CA PRO A 252 -7.64 -3.46 -1.34
C PRO A 252 -6.33 -3.14 -0.61
N GLY A 253 -5.53 -2.30 -1.25
CA GLY A 253 -4.12 -2.07 -0.88
C GLY A 253 -3.13 -3.01 -1.58
N LEU A 254 -3.57 -4.17 -2.09
CA LEU A 254 -2.75 -5.08 -2.89
C LEU A 254 -3.00 -4.91 -4.38
N THR A 255 -1.99 -5.25 -5.17
CA THR A 255 -1.97 -5.14 -6.63
C THR A 255 -1.74 -6.51 -7.26
N ASP A 256 -2.43 -6.80 -8.36
CA ASP A 256 -2.20 -8.02 -9.16
C ASP A 256 -0.79 -7.98 -9.76
N ASP A 257 -0.03 -9.06 -9.56
CA ASP A 257 1.34 -9.19 -10.08
C ASP A 257 1.41 -9.62 -11.56
N GLY A 258 0.25 -9.90 -12.18
CA GLY A 258 0.13 -10.37 -13.56
C GLY A 258 0.32 -11.88 -13.73
N ALA A 259 0.67 -12.59 -12.66
CA ALA A 259 0.75 -14.05 -12.59
C ALA A 259 -0.41 -14.66 -11.77
N GLY A 260 -1.40 -13.84 -11.37
CA GLY A 260 -2.54 -14.23 -10.55
C GLY A 260 -2.26 -14.16 -9.04
N GLY A 261 -1.11 -13.62 -8.64
CA GLY A 261 -0.78 -13.28 -7.26
C GLY A 261 -1.14 -11.83 -6.92
N CYS A 262 -1.14 -11.51 -5.64
CA CYS A 262 -1.40 -10.15 -5.14
C CYS A 262 -0.25 -9.71 -4.24
N VAL A 263 0.37 -8.59 -4.58
CA VAL A 263 1.54 -8.02 -3.90
C VAL A 263 1.21 -6.67 -3.30
N ASP A 264 1.87 -6.32 -2.19
CA ASP A 264 1.70 -5.01 -1.56
C ASP A 264 2.73 -4.02 -2.10
N LEU A 265 2.32 -3.13 -3.01
CA LEU A 265 3.25 -2.12 -3.54
C LEU A 265 3.66 -1.08 -2.48
N GLN A 266 2.96 -0.96 -1.37
CA GLN A 266 3.23 0.02 -0.34
C GLN A 266 4.30 -0.44 0.66
N SER A 267 4.35 -1.73 0.97
CA SER A 267 5.25 -2.25 2.01
C SER A 267 6.07 -3.48 1.60
N ASP A 268 5.80 -4.13 0.47
CA ASP A 268 6.58 -5.30 0.06
C ASP A 268 7.98 -4.89 -0.44
N PRO A 269 9.07 -5.27 0.24
CA PRO A 269 10.44 -4.96 -0.17
C PRO A 269 10.84 -5.56 -1.53
N ALA A 270 10.10 -6.54 -2.05
CA ALA A 270 10.33 -7.11 -3.39
C ALA A 270 9.51 -6.42 -4.50
N ASN A 271 8.50 -5.61 -4.15
CA ASN A 271 7.54 -5.03 -5.09
C ASN A 271 7.26 -3.54 -4.79
N CYS A 272 8.23 -2.81 -4.23
CA CYS A 272 7.98 -1.49 -3.65
C CYS A 272 7.69 -0.42 -4.71
N GLY A 273 6.45 0.03 -4.80
CA GLY A 273 5.93 1.00 -5.76
C GLY A 273 5.73 0.49 -7.18
N ALA A 274 6.29 -0.67 -7.52
CA ALA A 274 6.05 -1.38 -8.77
C ALA A 274 6.39 -2.86 -8.60
N VAL A 275 5.67 -3.73 -9.32
CA VAL A 275 5.93 -5.18 -9.34
C VAL A 275 7.38 -5.43 -9.75
N GLY A 276 8.11 -6.22 -8.96
CA GLY A 276 9.52 -6.54 -9.16
C GLY A 276 10.51 -5.44 -8.76
N ARG A 277 10.07 -4.29 -8.23
CA ARG A 277 10.97 -3.27 -7.69
C ARG A 277 11.46 -3.67 -6.31
N VAL A 278 12.66 -4.26 -6.29
CA VAL A 278 13.31 -4.70 -5.06
C VAL A 278 14.04 -3.53 -4.39
N CYS A 279 13.73 -3.28 -3.12
CA CYS A 279 14.50 -2.34 -2.30
C CYS A 279 15.80 -3.00 -1.82
N ALA A 280 16.82 -2.21 -1.50
CA ALA A 280 17.96 -2.69 -0.71
C ALA A 280 17.64 -2.72 0.81
N ASN A 281 16.84 -1.75 1.26
CA ASN A 281 16.43 -1.55 2.66
C ASN A 281 14.93 -1.81 2.84
N GLN A 282 14.21 -0.89 3.47
CA GLN A 282 12.80 -1.05 3.78
C GLN A 282 11.91 -0.59 2.63
N CYS A 283 10.73 -1.17 2.49
CA CYS A 283 9.67 -0.59 1.67
C CYS A 283 8.61 0.06 2.56
N TRP A 284 8.31 1.32 2.28
CA TRP A 284 7.27 2.06 2.94
C TRP A 284 6.66 3.09 1.99
N ASP A 285 5.34 3.11 1.93
CA ASP A 285 4.55 4.05 1.13
C ASP A 285 4.98 4.05 -0.34
N ALA A 286 5.29 2.86 -0.89
CA ALA A 286 5.81 2.65 -2.24
C ALA A 286 7.25 3.15 -2.51
N PHE A 287 8.00 3.50 -1.45
CA PHE A 287 9.38 3.95 -1.54
C PHE A 287 10.36 3.06 -0.79
N CYS A 288 11.54 2.91 -1.39
CA CYS A 288 12.68 2.28 -0.73
C CYS A 288 13.28 3.29 0.25
N LEU A 289 12.97 3.12 1.52
CA LEU A 289 13.42 3.98 2.60
C LEU A 289 14.42 3.24 3.51
N MET A 290 15.24 4.02 4.22
CA MET A 290 16.24 3.44 5.14
C MET A 290 15.62 2.93 6.45
N ASN A 291 14.45 3.42 6.84
CA ASN A 291 13.75 3.02 8.05
C ASN A 291 12.22 3.16 7.89
N CYS A 292 11.47 2.59 8.84
CA CYS A 292 10.01 2.58 8.83
C CYS A 292 9.34 3.80 9.50
N GLY A 293 10.11 4.76 9.97
CA GLY A 293 9.62 5.83 10.83
C GLY A 293 8.83 5.26 12.02
N PRO A 294 7.56 5.64 12.22
CA PRO A 294 6.72 5.14 13.31
C PRO A 294 6.15 3.73 13.06
N ASN A 295 6.29 3.16 11.85
CA ASN A 295 5.73 1.85 11.53
C ASN A 295 6.59 0.69 12.03
N THR A 296 5.97 -0.48 12.17
CA THR A 296 6.67 -1.70 12.55
C THR A 296 7.43 -2.26 11.34
N SER A 297 8.72 -2.56 11.54
CA SER A 297 9.54 -3.24 10.54
C SER A 297 9.35 -4.75 10.60
N CYS A 298 8.63 -5.31 9.63
CA CYS A 298 8.40 -6.74 9.46
C CYS A 298 9.20 -7.28 8.27
N LEU A 299 10.42 -7.79 8.54
CA LEU A 299 11.31 -8.35 7.52
C LEU A 299 11.49 -7.43 6.30
N ARG A 300 11.72 -6.14 6.58
CA ARG A 300 11.88 -5.02 5.62
C ARG A 300 10.59 -4.44 5.03
N ALA A 301 9.44 -4.97 5.37
CA ALA A 301 8.17 -4.30 5.15
C ALA A 301 7.86 -3.33 6.30
N CYS A 302 7.54 -2.07 5.99
CA CYS A 302 7.08 -1.11 6.97
C CYS A 302 5.57 -1.07 7.00
N VAL A 303 4.99 -1.61 8.07
CA VAL A 303 3.56 -1.86 8.16
C VAL A 303 2.98 -1.32 9.46
N ASP A 304 1.74 -0.84 9.38
CA ASP A 304 0.92 -0.56 10.54
C ASP A 304 0.26 -1.87 10.99
N THR A 305 0.78 -2.47 12.08
CA THR A 305 0.25 -3.75 12.57
C THR A 305 -1.17 -3.64 13.12
N GLU A 306 -1.72 -2.45 13.33
CA GLU A 306 -3.10 -2.29 13.81
C GLU A 306 -4.13 -2.61 12.72
N SER A 307 -3.76 -2.38 11.45
CA SER A 307 -4.66 -2.45 10.29
C SER A 307 -4.14 -3.33 9.13
N HIS A 308 -2.86 -3.72 9.15
CA HIS A 308 -2.24 -4.46 8.05
C HIS A 308 -2.64 -5.94 8.03
N THR A 309 -3.43 -6.34 7.04
CA THR A 309 -4.01 -7.70 6.93
C THR A 309 -2.98 -8.85 6.86
N LEU A 310 -1.75 -8.60 6.40
CA LEU A 310 -0.69 -9.61 6.35
C LEU A 310 0.29 -9.55 7.54
N ASN A 311 0.11 -8.60 8.47
CA ASN A 311 0.96 -8.38 9.64
C ASN A 311 0.14 -7.89 10.85
N CYS A 312 -1.02 -8.50 11.08
CA CYS A 312 -2.02 -7.98 12.00
C CYS A 312 -1.68 -8.27 13.47
N GLY A 313 -1.51 -7.24 14.28
CA GLY A 313 -1.04 -7.33 15.66
C GLY A 313 0.44 -7.73 15.82
N GLY A 314 1.14 -7.96 14.71
CA GLY A 314 2.54 -8.35 14.70
C GLY A 314 3.01 -8.93 13.36
N CYS A 315 4.32 -8.98 13.19
CA CYS A 315 4.94 -9.45 11.96
C CYS A 315 4.60 -10.91 11.64
N GLY A 316 4.20 -11.18 10.39
CA GLY A 316 3.87 -12.51 9.91
C GLY A 316 2.52 -13.07 10.40
N ILE A 317 1.74 -12.29 11.13
CA ILE A 317 0.36 -12.67 11.52
C ILE A 317 -0.56 -12.31 10.35
N VAL A 318 -0.84 -13.30 9.50
CA VAL A 318 -1.67 -13.13 8.31
C VAL A 318 -3.13 -13.45 8.64
N CYS A 319 -4.02 -12.50 8.42
CA CYS A 319 -5.46 -12.73 8.49
C CYS A 319 -5.91 -13.59 7.30
N THR A 320 -6.79 -14.54 7.56
CA THR A 320 -7.34 -15.43 6.52
C THR A 320 -8.26 -14.66 5.55
N ALA A 321 -8.65 -15.32 4.45
CA ALA A 321 -9.51 -14.74 3.43
C ALA A 321 -10.86 -14.22 3.98
N SER A 322 -11.36 -14.78 5.09
CA SER A 322 -12.58 -14.40 5.80
C SER A 322 -12.35 -13.46 7.00
N GLN A 323 -11.16 -12.86 7.10
CA GLN A 323 -10.78 -12.00 8.21
C GLN A 323 -10.27 -10.63 7.75
N VAL A 324 -10.52 -9.65 8.62
CA VAL A 324 -10.04 -8.27 8.54
C VAL A 324 -9.05 -8.02 9.67
N CYS A 325 -8.11 -7.10 9.50
CA CYS A 325 -7.29 -6.64 10.62
C CYS A 325 -7.94 -5.40 11.22
N ALA A 326 -8.41 -5.50 12.46
CA ALA A 326 -8.99 -4.39 13.21
C ALA A 326 -8.49 -4.42 14.65
N ASP A 327 -8.02 -3.27 15.14
CA ASP A 327 -7.43 -3.10 16.47
C ASP A 327 -6.38 -4.18 16.80
N SER A 328 -5.40 -4.35 15.91
CA SER A 328 -4.30 -5.33 16.08
C SER A 328 -4.72 -6.79 16.16
N ALA A 329 -5.90 -7.15 15.63
CA ALA A 329 -6.34 -8.53 15.63
C ALA A 329 -7.13 -8.91 14.37
N CYS A 330 -6.93 -10.14 13.92
CA CYS A 330 -7.75 -10.72 12.87
C CYS A 330 -9.17 -10.95 13.41
N ARG A 331 -10.15 -10.28 12.81
CA ARG A 331 -11.57 -10.41 13.13
C ARG A 331 -12.29 -11.09 11.98
N ASP A 332 -13.12 -12.06 12.30
CA ASP A 332 -13.96 -12.71 11.32
C ASP A 332 -15.00 -11.71 10.80
N TYR A 333 -15.25 -11.76 9.51
CA TYR A 333 -16.36 -11.03 8.90
C TYR A 333 -17.26 -11.98 8.11
N THR A 334 -18.54 -11.65 8.07
CA THR A 334 -19.50 -12.26 7.15
C THR A 334 -20.00 -11.23 6.17
N VAL A 335 -20.38 -11.67 4.97
CA VAL A 335 -20.98 -10.77 3.97
C VAL A 335 -22.38 -10.33 4.44
N GLY A 336 -22.66 -9.03 4.39
CA GLY A 336 -23.99 -8.48 4.63
C GLY A 336 -24.91 -8.73 3.43
N VAL A 337 -25.40 -9.96 3.26
CA VAL A 337 -26.27 -10.34 2.13
C VAL A 337 -27.49 -9.43 2.09
N GLY A 338 -27.79 -8.87 0.90
CA GLY A 338 -28.89 -7.93 0.69
C GLY A 338 -28.59 -6.47 1.07
N CYS A 339 -27.37 -6.15 1.49
CA CYS A 339 -26.95 -4.80 1.86
C CYS A 339 -25.94 -4.21 0.86
N THR A 340 -26.09 -2.91 0.60
CA THR A 340 -25.16 -2.11 -0.22
C THR A 340 -24.61 -0.88 0.52
N ALA A 341 -25.14 -0.59 1.72
CA ALA A 341 -24.61 0.41 2.64
C ALA A 341 -24.91 0.03 4.10
N CYS A 342 -24.20 0.65 5.03
CA CYS A 342 -24.50 0.59 6.46
C CYS A 342 -25.50 1.70 6.87
N PRO A 343 -26.35 1.47 7.89
CA PRO A 343 -26.47 0.26 8.71
C PRO A 343 -27.17 -0.90 7.97
N CYS A 344 -26.72 -2.13 8.25
CA CYS A 344 -27.23 -3.34 7.61
C CYS A 344 -27.96 -4.21 8.63
N ALA A 345 -29.27 -4.35 8.47
CA ALA A 345 -30.12 -5.12 9.39
C ALA A 345 -29.91 -6.64 9.30
N THR A 346 -29.24 -7.12 8.25
CA THR A 346 -28.90 -8.55 8.10
C THR A 346 -27.64 -8.95 8.84
N CYS A 347 -26.93 -8.01 9.48
CA CYS A 347 -25.81 -8.35 10.33
C CYS A 347 -26.25 -9.12 11.58
N PRO A 348 -25.53 -10.18 11.98
CA PRO A 348 -25.80 -10.90 13.22
C PRO A 348 -25.80 -9.95 14.42
N ALA A 349 -26.64 -10.25 15.42
CA ALA A 349 -26.71 -9.44 16.63
C ALA A 349 -25.36 -9.42 17.35
N GLY A 350 -24.82 -8.22 17.59
CA GLY A 350 -23.50 -8.01 18.18
C GLY A 350 -22.40 -7.68 17.17
N ASN A 351 -22.62 -7.92 15.88
CA ASN A 351 -21.66 -7.57 14.83
C ASN A 351 -21.85 -6.11 14.38
N ASN A 352 -20.73 -5.47 14.02
CA ASN A 352 -20.76 -4.14 13.44
C ASN A 352 -20.89 -4.22 11.91
N CYS A 353 -21.78 -3.40 11.35
CA CYS A 353 -21.83 -3.20 9.91
C CYS A 353 -20.67 -2.30 9.48
N CYS A 354 -19.81 -2.83 8.62
CA CYS A 354 -18.63 -2.12 8.12
C CYS A 354 -18.68 -2.04 6.59
N GLY A 355 -18.28 -0.91 6.04
CA GLY A 355 -17.85 -0.85 4.64
C GLY A 355 -16.45 -1.45 4.57
N TYR A 356 -16.27 -2.53 3.82
CA TYR A 356 -15.02 -3.30 3.85
C TYR A 356 -14.76 -3.98 2.51
N PRO A 357 -13.51 -3.95 2.03
CA PRO A 357 -13.01 -2.83 1.28
C PRO A 357 -13.43 -2.97 -0.19
N GLY A 358 -13.77 -1.82 -0.79
CA GLY A 358 -14.59 -1.76 -2.01
C GLY A 358 -16.03 -1.36 -1.66
N THR A 359 -17.00 -1.72 -2.51
CA THR A 359 -18.43 -1.41 -2.34
C THR A 359 -19.19 -2.44 -1.49
N SER A 360 -18.48 -3.37 -0.85
CA SER A 360 -19.08 -4.46 -0.09
C SER A 360 -19.38 -4.05 1.34
N VAL A 361 -20.57 -4.43 1.80
CA VAL A 361 -20.97 -4.34 3.21
C VAL A 361 -20.68 -5.68 3.87
N VAL A 362 -19.93 -5.64 4.97
CA VAL A 362 -19.64 -6.82 5.79
C VAL A 362 -20.10 -6.60 7.23
N CYS A 363 -20.24 -7.70 7.95
CA CYS A 363 -20.58 -7.74 9.36
C CYS A 363 -19.38 -8.30 10.12
N VAL A 364 -18.69 -7.45 10.88
CA VAL A 364 -17.46 -7.82 11.60
C VAL A 364 -17.82 -8.16 13.05
N ASP A 365 -17.27 -9.27 13.55
CA ASP A 365 -17.30 -9.60 14.98
C ASP A 365 -16.25 -8.76 15.73
N GLY A 366 -16.60 -7.50 15.98
CA GLY A 366 -15.69 -6.51 16.56
C GLY A 366 -15.78 -5.16 15.84
N PRO A 367 -14.85 -4.24 16.14
CA PRO A 367 -14.83 -2.90 15.54
C PRO A 367 -14.61 -2.98 14.03
N CYS A 368 -15.05 -1.95 13.32
CA CYS A 368 -14.71 -1.79 11.91
C CYS A 368 -13.23 -1.40 11.78
N PRO A 369 -12.52 -1.97 10.80
CA PRO A 369 -11.15 -1.60 10.47
C PRO A 369 -11.05 -0.21 9.81
#